data_AF-A0A914ZNN6-F1
#
_entry.id   AF-A0A914ZNN6-F1
#
_cell.length_a   1.000
_cell.length_b   1.000
_cell.length_c   1.000
_cell.angle_alpha   90.00
_cell.angle_beta   90.00
_cell.angle_gamma   90.00
#
_symmetry.space_group_name_H-M   'P 1'
#
loop_
_entity.id
_entity.type
_entity.pdbx_description
1 polymer ?
#
loop_
_entity_poly.entity_id
_entity_poly.type
_entity_poly.pdbx_seq_one_letter_code
_entity_poly.pdbx_strand_id
1 'polypeptide(L)'
;MEEVFDKAVSESSLSDAAKNAFHKVKALSSDENQTEKQQEQNINEYLDSLPEDIRNEMDNFFIIFDTDVVEKTDEKDRQISSADVF
;
A
#
# COMPACT_ATOMS: atom_id res chain seq x y z
N MET A 1 8.51 -0.73 6.83
CA MET A 1 7.11 -0.56 6.37
C MET A 1 6.97 -0.99 4.91
N GLU A 2 7.92 -0.67 4.03
CA GLU A 2 7.95 -1.11 2.61
C GLU A 2 7.85 -2.63 2.39
N GLU A 3 8.61 -3.45 3.13
CA GLU A 3 8.55 -4.93 2.95
C GLU A 3 7.17 -5.52 3.26
N VAL A 4 6.41 -4.89 4.15
CA VAL A 4 5.07 -5.36 4.53
C VAL A 4 4.07 -5.08 3.41
N PHE A 5 4.21 -3.92 2.76
CA PHE A 5 3.36 -3.53 1.64
C PHE A 5 3.62 -4.41 0.41
N ASP A 6 4.89 -4.57 0.00
CA ASP A 6 5.25 -5.39 -1.16
C ASP A 6 4.78 -6.85 -0.98
N LYS A 7 4.94 -7.39 0.24
CA LYS A 7 4.44 -8.72 0.58
C LYS A 7 2.91 -8.80 0.49
N ALA A 8 2.19 -7.82 1.03
CA ALA A 8 0.74 -7.80 0.99
C ALA A 8 0.20 -7.70 -0.44
N VAL A 9 0.82 -6.87 -1.30
CA VAL A 9 0.47 -6.80 -2.73
C VAL A 9 0.73 -8.14 -3.42
N SER A 10 1.87 -8.77 -3.16
CA SER A 10 2.23 -10.06 -3.75
C SER A 10 1.25 -11.18 -3.37
N GLU A 11 0.91 -11.28 -2.08
CA GLU A 11 0.01 -12.29 -1.52
C GLU A 11 -1.48 -11.98 -1.75
N SER A 12 -1.81 -10.78 -2.22
CA SER A 12 -3.20 -10.38 -2.49
C SER A 12 -3.83 -11.15 -3.66
N SER A 13 -5.17 -11.10 -3.68
CA SER A 13 -5.99 -11.56 -4.80
C SER A 13 -6.10 -10.56 -5.95
N LEU A 14 -5.30 -9.49 -5.95
CA LEU A 14 -5.27 -8.51 -7.03
C LEU A 14 -4.92 -9.18 -8.36
N SER A 15 -5.42 -8.60 -9.45
CA SER A 15 -4.99 -9.00 -10.79
C SER A 15 -3.51 -8.71 -11.00
N ASP A 16 -2.87 -9.44 -11.93
CA ASP A 16 -1.48 -9.17 -12.32
C ASP A 16 -1.32 -7.73 -12.84
N ALA A 17 -2.35 -7.18 -13.47
CA ALA A 17 -2.36 -5.79 -13.93
C ALA A 17 -2.31 -4.81 -12.75
N ALA A 18 -3.11 -5.00 -11.71
CA ALA A 18 -3.10 -4.17 -10.51
C ALA A 18 -1.78 -4.31 -9.72
N LYS A 19 -1.24 -5.54 -9.58
CA LYS A 19 0.08 -5.75 -8.95
C LYS A 19 1.20 -5.03 -9.69
N ASN A 20 1.21 -5.11 -11.02
CA ASN A 20 2.17 -4.39 -11.85
C ASN A 20 1.99 -2.87 -11.75
N ALA A 21 0.76 -2.38 -11.62
CA ALA A 21 0.49 -0.97 -11.42
C ALA A 21 1.05 -0.46 -10.09
N PHE A 22 0.90 -1.22 -8.99
CA PHE A 22 1.55 -0.89 -7.71
C PHE A 22 3.07 -0.82 -7.83
N HIS A 23 3.71 -1.76 -8.51
CA HIS A 23 5.15 -1.71 -8.75
C HIS A 23 5.57 -0.46 -9.54
N LYS A 24 4.75 -0.04 -10.51
CA LYS A 24 5.02 1.15 -11.32
C LYS A 24 4.88 2.44 -10.50
N VAL A 25 3.83 2.55 -9.68
CA VAL A 25 3.63 3.66 -8.74
C VAL A 25 4.82 3.75 -7.78
N LYS A 26 5.26 2.62 -7.21
CA LYS A 26 6.44 2.57 -6.34
C LYS A 26 7.69 3.10 -7.05
N ALA A 27 7.94 2.66 -8.28
CA ALA A 27 9.08 3.13 -9.05
C ALA A 27 9.02 4.65 -9.33
N LEU A 28 7.83 5.20 -9.54
CA LEU A 28 7.63 6.64 -9.71
C LEU A 28 7.84 7.42 -8.40
N SER A 29 7.40 6.88 -7.26
CA SER A 29 7.60 7.50 -5.94
C SER A 29 9.06 7.46 -5.46
N SER A 30 9.85 6.49 -5.95
CA SER A 30 11.25 6.32 -5.56
C SER A 30 12.24 6.92 -6.57
N ASP A 31 11.77 7.66 -7.59
CA ASP A 31 12.65 8.29 -8.57
C ASP A 31 13.35 9.52 -7.96
N GLU A 32 14.55 9.31 -7.43
CA GLU A 32 15.39 10.35 -6.81
C GLU A 32 15.80 11.47 -7.77
N ASN A 33 15.58 11.31 -9.09
CA ASN A 33 15.87 12.37 -10.08
C ASN A 33 14.74 13.41 -10.18
N GLN A 34 13.61 13.17 -9.50
CA GLN A 34 12.42 14.02 -9.55
C GLN A 34 12.18 14.69 -8.20
N THR A 35 11.58 15.88 -8.23
CA THR A 35 11.04 16.50 -7.01
C THR A 35 9.77 15.76 -6.57
N GLU A 36 9.46 15.80 -5.27
CA GLU A 36 8.22 15.20 -4.72
C GLU A 36 6.97 15.59 -5.53
N LYS A 37 6.88 16.87 -5.93
CA LYS A 37 5.78 17.36 -6.76
C LYS A 37 5.72 16.71 -8.14
N GLN A 38 6.88 16.48 -8.77
CA GLN A 38 6.94 15.80 -10.08
C GLN A 38 6.60 14.32 -9.95
N GLN A 39 7.05 13.67 -8.88
CA GLN A 39 6.69 12.29 -8.58
C GLN A 39 5.18 12.15 -8.41
N GLU A 40 4.56 13.02 -7.59
CA GLU A 40 3.12 13.04 -7.38
C GLU A 40 2.34 13.27 -8.68
N GLN A 41 2.78 14.23 -9.50
CA GLN A 41 2.16 14.49 -10.81
C GLN A 41 2.24 13.26 -11.72
N ASN A 42 3.41 12.62 -11.81
CA ASN A 42 3.61 11.44 -12.65
C ASN A 42 2.81 10.23 -12.15
N ILE A 43 2.68 10.07 -10.83
CA ILE A 43 1.84 9.03 -10.22
C ILE A 43 0.38 9.27 -10.58
N ASN A 44 -0.13 10.50 -10.40
CA ASN A 44 -1.51 10.83 -10.72
C ASN A 44 -1.82 10.64 -12.21
N GLU A 45 -0.95 11.12 -13.10
CA GLU A 45 -1.09 10.91 -14.55
C GLU A 45 -1.09 9.42 -14.91
N TYR A 46 -0.23 8.63 -14.25
CA TYR A 46 -0.22 7.19 -14.46
C TYR A 46 -1.52 6.52 -13.99
N LEU A 47 -2.00 6.83 -12.79
CA LEU A 47 -3.26 6.30 -12.26
C LEU A 47 -4.46 6.69 -13.15
N ASP A 48 -4.51 7.94 -13.63
CA ASP A 48 -5.55 8.41 -14.56
C ASP A 48 -5.53 7.65 -15.89
N SER A 49 -4.36 7.19 -16.33
CA SER A 49 -4.20 6.40 -17.55
C SER A 49 -4.66 4.93 -17.41
N LEU A 50 -4.80 4.43 -16.19
CA LEU A 50 -5.20 3.05 -15.95
C LEU A 50 -6.69 2.82 -16.27
N PRO A 51 -7.08 1.59 -16.64
CA PRO A 51 -8.47 1.20 -16.69
C PRO A 51 -9.16 1.35 -15.32
N GLU A 52 -10.45 1.70 -15.32
CA GLU A 52 -11.21 1.98 -14.09
C GLU A 52 -11.30 0.77 -13.16
N ASP A 53 -11.45 -0.44 -13.71
CA ASP A 53 -11.41 -1.71 -12.99
C ASP A 53 -10.08 -1.90 -12.23
N ILE A 54 -8.96 -1.55 -12.85
CA ILE A 54 -7.64 -1.64 -12.22
C ILE A 54 -7.47 -0.60 -11.11
N ARG A 55 -7.91 0.65 -11.32
CA ARG A 55 -7.93 1.67 -10.26
C ARG A 55 -8.77 1.22 -9.07
N ASN A 56 -9.97 0.71 -9.31
CA ASN A 56 -10.85 0.24 -8.26
C ASN A 56 -10.25 -0.93 -7.47
N GLU A 57 -9.56 -1.86 -8.12
CA GLU A 57 -8.82 -2.93 -7.42
C GLU A 57 -7.75 -2.36 -6.49
N MET A 58 -6.97 -1.39 -6.98
CA MET A 58 -5.91 -0.74 -6.20
C MET A 58 -6.47 0.04 -5.01
N ASP A 59 -7.51 0.84 -5.21
CA ASP A 59 -8.14 1.64 -4.14
C ASP A 59 -8.74 0.75 -3.05
N ASN A 60 -9.44 -0.32 -3.44
CA ASN A 60 -10.01 -1.28 -2.50
C ASN A 60 -8.92 -1.97 -1.67
N PHE A 61 -7.82 -2.38 -2.30
CA PHE A 61 -6.69 -2.96 -1.59
C PHE A 61 -6.08 -1.98 -0.60
N PHE A 62 -5.91 -0.72 -0.98
CA PHE A 62 -5.33 0.30 -0.11
C PHE A 62 -6.19 0.55 1.14
N ILE A 63 -7.51 0.67 0.97
CA ILE A 63 -8.46 0.82 2.08
C ILE A 63 -8.38 -0.36 3.05
N ILE A 64 -8.36 -1.59 2.51
CA ILE A 64 -8.29 -2.81 3.33
C ILE A 64 -6.94 -2.86 4.04
N PHE A 65 -5.83 -2.64 3.33
CA PHE A 65 -4.49 -2.70 3.90
C PHE A 65 -4.29 -1.68 5.03
N ASP A 66 -4.74 -0.44 4.86
CA ASP A 66 -4.64 0.60 5.89
C ASP A 66 -5.47 0.24 7.12
N THR A 67 -6.68 -0.30 6.92
CA THR A 67 -7.53 -0.80 8.01
C THR A 67 -6.89 -1.98 8.76
N ASP A 68 -6.32 -2.94 8.02
CA ASP A 68 -5.66 -4.14 8.56
C ASP A 68 -4.37 -3.80 9.35
N VAL A 69 -3.68 -2.72 8.95
CA VAL A 69 -2.50 -2.21 9.67
C VAL A 69 -2.93 -1.51 10.96
N VAL A 70 -3.98 -0.69 10.92
CA VAL A 70 -4.53 0.01 12.11
C VAL A 70 -5.02 -0.98 13.17
N GLU A 71 -5.74 -2.03 12.77
CA GLU A 71 -6.28 -3.03 13.71
C GLU A 71 -5.18 -3.89 14.36
N LYS A 72 -4.10 -4.18 13.62
CA LYS A 72 -2.93 -4.91 14.16
C LYS A 72 -2.06 -4.09 15.10
N THR A 73 -2.14 -2.75 15.06
CA THR A 73 -1.48 -1.88 16.05
C THR A 73 -2.23 -1.84 17.38
N ASP A 74 -3.57 -1.91 17.38
CA ASP A 74 -4.37 -1.88 18.62
C ASP A 74 -4.31 -3.20 19.41
N GLU A 75 -4.10 -4.35 18.76
CA GLU A 75 -3.99 -5.65 19.43
C GLU A 75 -2.68 -5.80 20.23
N LYS A 76 -1.59 -5.11 19.80
CA LYS A 76 -0.28 -5.21 20.46
C LYS A 76 -0.23 -4.50 21.82
N ASP A 77 -1.01 -3.44 22.02
CA ASP A 77 -1.04 -2.69 23.29
C ASP A 77 -1.91 -3.36 24.37
N ARG A 78 -2.80 -4.30 24.01
CA ARG A 78 -3.62 -5.05 24.98
C ARG A 78 -2.92 -6.24 25.64
N GLN A 79 -1.91 -6.85 25.00
CA GLN A 79 -1.25 -8.06 25.53
C GLN A 79 -0.07 -7.80 26.48
N ILE A 80 0.39 -6.56 26.66
CA ILE A 80 1.54 -6.25 27.55
C ILE A 80 1.10 -5.97 29.00
N SER A 81 -0.21 -5.84 29.28
CA SER A 81 -0.71 -5.45 30.62
C SER A 81 -1.07 -6.63 31.55
N SER A 82 -0.94 -7.89 31.13
CA SER A 82 -1.34 -9.05 31.95
C SER A 82 -0.21 -9.99 32.38
N ALA A 83 1.07 -9.67 32.07
CA ALA A 83 2.19 -10.56 32.36
C ALA A 83 3.05 -10.19 33.60
N ASP A 84 2.90 -9.00 34.20
CA ASP A 84 3.72 -8.59 35.35
C ASP A 84 2.88 -8.26 36.60
N VAL A 85 2.13 -9.25 37.12
CA VAL A 85 1.71 -9.29 38.53
C VAL A 85 1.75 -10.74 39.00
N PHE A 86 2.93 -11.23 39.38
CA PHE A 86 3.08 -12.34 40.33
C PHE A 86 4.30 -12.11 41.20
#